data_AF-Q17PD3-F1
#
_entry.id   AF-Q17PD3-F1
#
_cell.length_a   1.000
_cell.length_b   1.000
_cell.length_c   1.000
_cell.angle_alpha   90.00
_cell.angle_beta   90.00
_cell.angle_gamma   90.00
#
_symmetry.space_group_name_H-M   'P 1'
#
loop_
_entity.id
_entity.type
_entity.pdbx_description
1 polymer ?
#
loop_
_entity_poly.entity_id
_entity_poly.type
_entity_poly.pdbx_seq_one_letter_code
_entity_poly.pdbx_strand_id
1 'polypeptide(L)'
;NRCIELHSPDGIHSCILRAVDPQEATTWFNALHSAIGKSTQKALLDANRALASIIGELKFIGWLSRRCGGEQVCTDIVRNGGGEGYLKMIGHNQSNGRSSSESSDELDKWQSIFVAVTDREFRLYESAPWSVEAWSRPFECSPLVTTRLAGAGNTSTVGSNSSSVFCVRCGTTRGVVSHWLRSETNRDMAAWARVLVQGCHNAIICQREFSFRCLYQGRPCQLIVHLDRGFTLLD
;
A
#
# COMPACT_ATOMS: atom_id res chain seq x y z
N ASN A 1 24.63 -2.58 12.85
CA ASN A 1 23.91 -1.50 13.57
C ASN A 1 23.51 -2.05 14.94
N ARG A 2 23.70 -1.30 16.03
CA ARG A 2 23.37 -1.72 17.42
C ARG A 2 22.29 -0.86 18.08
N CYS A 3 21.69 0.05 17.33
CA CYS A 3 20.62 0.92 17.82
C CYS A 3 19.29 0.50 17.18
N ILE A 4 18.21 0.63 17.96
CA ILE A 4 16.82 0.48 17.53
C ILE A 4 16.12 1.79 17.84
N GLU A 5 15.38 2.34 16.88
CA GLU A 5 14.53 3.51 17.10
C GLU A 5 13.08 3.07 17.20
N LEU A 6 12.38 3.62 18.19
CA LEU A 6 10.95 3.42 18.42
C LEU A 6 10.27 4.76 18.26
N HIS A 7 9.14 4.79 17.57
CA HIS A 7 8.31 5.98 17.43
C HIS A 7 7.00 5.81 18.20
N SER A 8 6.49 6.89 18.79
CA SER A 8 5.15 6.90 19.36
C SER A 8 4.08 6.75 18.26
N PRO A 9 2.86 6.27 18.59
CA PRO A 9 1.80 6.08 17.60
C PRO A 9 1.29 7.35 16.90
N ASP A 10 1.57 8.53 17.45
CA ASP A 10 1.28 9.83 16.82
C ASP A 10 2.47 10.37 15.99
N GLY A 11 3.60 9.66 15.99
CA GLY A 11 4.83 10.06 15.31
C GLY A 11 5.56 11.24 15.96
N ILE A 12 5.11 11.73 17.13
CA ILE A 12 5.63 12.94 17.77
C ILE A 12 6.93 12.66 18.55
N HIS A 13 7.00 11.51 19.21
CA HIS A 13 8.11 11.13 20.07
C HIS A 13 8.89 9.98 19.46
N SER A 14 10.21 9.97 19.68
CA SER A 14 11.03 8.80 19.41
C SER A 14 11.94 8.47 20.59
N CYS A 15 12.29 7.19 20.69
CA CYS A 15 13.21 6.65 21.68
C CYS A 15 14.24 5.78 20.96
N ILE A 16 15.53 6.06 21.18
CA ILE A 16 16.62 5.27 20.62
C ILE A 16 17.18 4.37 21.72
N LEU A 17 17.04 3.06 21.53
CA LEU A 17 17.64 2.03 22.37
C LEU A 17 18.96 1.61 21.76
N ARG A 18 20.03 1.54 22.56
CA ARG A 18 21.34 1.05 22.12
C ARG A 18 21.69 -0.22 22.88
N ALA A 19 21.85 -1.32 22.15
CA ALA A 19 22.32 -2.59 22.69
C ALA A 19 23.85 -2.57 22.87
N VAL A 20 24.38 -3.53 23.63
CA VAL A 20 25.83 -3.69 23.84
C VAL A 20 26.54 -4.00 22.52
N ASP A 21 25.94 -4.86 21.71
CA ASP A 21 26.45 -5.33 20.43
C ASP A 21 25.32 -5.55 19.39
N PRO A 22 25.66 -5.79 18.11
CA PRO A 22 24.66 -6.01 17.06
C PRO A 22 23.80 -7.29 17.23
N GLN A 23 24.31 -8.32 17.90
CA GLN A 23 23.59 -9.57 18.12
C GLN A 23 22.48 -9.38 19.17
N GLU A 24 22.78 -8.68 20.25
CA GLU A 24 21.79 -8.26 21.24
C GLU A 24 20.73 -7.37 20.60
N ALA A 25 21.12 -6.38 19.77
CA ALA A 25 20.15 -5.55 19.04
C ALA A 25 19.22 -6.39 18.16
N THR A 26 19.74 -7.39 17.46
CA THR A 26 18.92 -8.32 16.64
C THR A 26 17.97 -9.15 17.52
N THR A 27 18.41 -9.56 18.70
CA THR A 27 17.58 -10.29 19.68
C THR A 27 16.45 -9.41 20.18
N TRP A 28 16.74 -8.17 20.58
CA TRP A 28 15.73 -7.19 21.01
C TRP A 28 14.74 -6.89 19.89
N PHE A 29 15.22 -6.68 18.66
CA PHE A 29 14.38 -6.45 17.49
C PHE A 29 13.38 -7.60 17.27
N ASN A 30 13.86 -8.85 17.28
CA ASN A 30 12.99 -10.02 17.12
C ASN A 30 11.97 -10.17 18.26
N ALA A 31 12.38 -9.90 19.50
CA ALA A 31 11.49 -9.93 20.66
C ALA A 31 10.40 -8.86 20.57
N LEU A 32 10.77 -7.62 20.21
CA LEU A 32 9.84 -6.51 20.01
C LEU A 32 8.85 -6.81 18.87
N HIS A 33 9.33 -7.27 17.72
CA HIS A 33 8.46 -7.66 16.60
C HIS A 33 7.48 -8.78 16.97
N SER A 34 7.92 -9.77 17.77
CA SER A 34 7.03 -10.82 18.26
C SER A 34 5.96 -10.27 19.21
N ALA A 35 6.34 -9.37 20.12
CA ALA A 35 5.41 -8.72 21.04
C ALA A 35 4.38 -7.86 20.29
N ILE A 36 4.84 -7.08 19.30
CA ILE A 36 3.98 -6.26 18.43
C ILE A 36 3.01 -7.15 17.65
N GLY A 37 3.47 -8.26 17.06
CA GLY A 37 2.58 -9.18 16.34
C GLY A 37 1.45 -9.71 17.23
N LYS A 38 1.77 -10.11 18.47
CA LYS A 38 0.77 -10.60 19.44
C LYS A 38 -0.19 -9.52 19.89
N SER A 39 0.30 -8.32 20.21
CA SER A 39 -0.54 -7.21 20.64
C SER A 39 -1.46 -6.72 19.52
N THR A 40 -0.95 -6.63 18.28
CA THR A 40 -1.73 -6.29 17.09
C THR A 40 -2.85 -7.29 16.83
N GLN A 41 -2.60 -8.60 16.97
CA GLN A 41 -3.66 -9.60 16.81
C GLN A 41 -4.78 -9.44 17.83
N LYS A 42 -4.44 -9.17 19.10
CA LYS A 42 -5.45 -8.89 20.14
C LYS A 42 -6.22 -7.60 19.85
N ALA A 43 -5.50 -6.53 19.49
CA ALA A 43 -6.11 -5.25 19.14
C ALA A 43 -7.06 -5.36 17.94
N LEU A 44 -6.70 -6.16 16.93
CA LEU A 44 -7.55 -6.43 15.76
C LEU A 44 -8.86 -7.11 16.16
N LEU A 45 -8.82 -8.11 17.04
CA LEU A 45 -10.00 -8.80 17.54
C LEU A 45 -10.92 -7.85 18.33
N ASP A 46 -10.34 -7.06 19.22
CA ASP A 46 -11.10 -6.10 20.03
C ASP A 46 -11.70 -4.99 19.16
N ALA A 47 -10.94 -4.46 18.19
CA ALA A 47 -11.40 -3.47 17.22
C ALA A 47 -12.58 -3.98 16.38
N ASN A 48 -12.51 -5.23 15.90
CA ASN A 48 -13.59 -5.82 15.11
C ASN A 48 -14.93 -5.92 15.86
N ARG A 49 -14.93 -6.04 17.19
CA ARG A 49 -16.18 -6.04 17.97
C ARG A 49 -16.98 -4.75 17.82
N ALA A 50 -16.29 -3.62 17.65
CA ALA A 50 -16.90 -2.30 17.51
C ALA A 50 -17.03 -1.84 16.05
N LEU A 51 -16.11 -2.27 15.19
CA LEU A 51 -15.92 -1.66 13.87
C LEU A 51 -16.47 -2.51 12.71
N ALA A 52 -16.66 -3.82 12.89
CA ALA A 52 -16.99 -4.72 11.78
C ALA A 52 -18.30 -4.32 11.05
N SER A 53 -19.29 -3.82 11.79
CA SER A 53 -20.56 -3.34 11.22
C SER A 53 -20.45 -1.98 10.52
N ILE A 54 -19.37 -1.22 10.76
CA ILE A 54 -19.21 0.15 10.28
C ILE A 54 -18.30 0.18 9.06
N ILE A 55 -17.15 -0.49 9.12
CA ILE A 55 -16.10 -0.42 8.10
C ILE A 55 -15.78 -1.78 7.45
N GLY A 56 -16.49 -2.84 7.85
CA GLY A 56 -16.14 -4.21 7.49
C GLY A 56 -15.14 -4.85 8.46
N GLU A 57 -14.94 -6.15 8.30
CA GLU A 57 -14.08 -6.94 9.19
C GLU A 57 -12.60 -6.63 8.89
N LEU A 58 -11.89 -6.06 9.84
CA LEU A 58 -10.45 -5.82 9.76
C LEU A 58 -9.71 -7.16 9.71
N LYS A 59 -8.96 -7.39 8.63
CA LYS A 59 -8.16 -8.58 8.39
C LYS A 59 -6.70 -8.37 8.76
N PHE A 60 -6.20 -7.15 8.59
CA PHE A 60 -4.81 -6.82 8.92
C PHE A 60 -4.65 -5.32 9.14
N ILE A 61 -3.80 -4.95 10.09
CA ILE A 61 -3.51 -3.55 10.44
C ILE A 61 -2.04 -3.42 10.79
N GLY A 62 -1.47 -2.23 10.58
CA GLY A 62 -0.11 -1.94 11.03
C GLY A 62 0.48 -0.70 10.39
N TRP A 63 1.68 -0.36 10.84
CA TRP A 63 2.47 0.74 10.32
C TRP A 63 3.22 0.33 9.06
N LEU A 64 3.26 1.24 8.09
CA LEU A 64 4.06 1.15 6.88
C LEU A 64 4.69 2.52 6.61
N SER A 65 5.83 2.58 5.94
CA SER A 65 6.31 3.84 5.38
C SER A 65 5.79 3.99 3.95
N ARG A 66 5.12 5.09 3.63
CA ARG A 66 4.72 5.46 2.26
C ARG A 66 5.72 6.43 1.67
N ARG A 67 6.10 6.23 0.40
CA ARG A 67 6.93 7.19 -0.33
C ARG A 67 6.12 8.46 -0.66
N CYS A 68 6.62 9.62 -0.28
CA CYS A 68 6.09 10.93 -0.62
C CYS A 68 6.42 11.29 -2.08
N GLY A 69 5.52 11.96 -2.80
CA GLY A 69 5.80 12.45 -4.16
C GLY A 69 5.55 11.46 -5.32
N GLY A 70 4.84 10.36 -5.06
CA GLY A 70 4.60 9.28 -6.04
C GLY A 70 3.16 9.13 -6.55
N GLU A 71 2.31 10.16 -6.55
CA GLU A 71 1.04 10.13 -7.30
C GLU A 71 1.35 10.17 -8.81
N GLN A 72 1.90 9.09 -9.34
CA GLN A 72 2.09 8.91 -10.77
C GLN A 72 1.01 7.98 -11.30
N VAL A 73 0.07 8.58 -12.03
CA VAL A 73 -0.85 7.87 -12.92
C VAL A 73 0.01 6.99 -13.83
N CYS A 74 -0.07 5.68 -13.65
CA CYS A 74 0.63 4.74 -14.51
C CYS A 74 -0.08 4.74 -15.87
N THR A 75 0.51 5.33 -16.90
CA THR A 75 0.17 4.98 -18.28
C THR A 75 0.76 3.59 -18.57
N ASP A 76 -0.05 2.70 -19.15
CA ASP A 76 0.34 1.31 -19.39
C ASP A 76 1.59 1.20 -20.27
N ILE A 77 2.57 0.41 -19.83
CA ILE A 77 3.78 0.11 -20.61
C ILE A 77 3.40 -0.87 -21.72
N VAL A 78 3.36 -0.40 -22.96
CA VAL A 78 3.41 -1.26 -24.15
C VAL A 78 4.78 -1.94 -24.18
N ARG A 79 4.82 -3.26 -24.01
CA ARG A 79 6.02 -4.08 -24.21
C ARG A 79 6.29 -4.20 -25.72
N ASN A 80 7.23 -3.43 -26.25
CA ASN A 80 7.93 -3.83 -27.47
C ASN A 80 9.14 -4.67 -27.08
N GLY A 81 9.30 -5.79 -27.77
CA GLY A 81 10.18 -6.90 -27.37
C GLY A 81 11.66 -6.55 -27.24
N GLY A 82 12.33 -7.32 -26.39
CA GLY A 82 13.79 -7.45 -26.33
C GLY A 82 14.51 -6.36 -25.54
N GLY A 83 14.57 -6.50 -24.21
CA GLY A 83 15.46 -5.71 -23.36
C GLY A 83 15.07 -5.75 -21.88
N GLU A 84 16.05 -5.87 -20.98
CA GLU A 84 15.85 -5.79 -19.53
C GLU A 84 15.10 -4.49 -19.17
N GLY A 85 13.93 -4.65 -18.56
CA GLY A 85 13.01 -3.54 -18.28
C GLY A 85 13.51 -2.66 -17.14
N TYR A 86 14.29 -1.63 -17.47
CA TYR A 86 14.44 -0.47 -16.61
C TYR A 86 13.19 0.41 -16.71
N LEU A 87 12.62 0.75 -15.56
CA LEU A 87 11.51 1.70 -15.46
C LEU A 87 12.04 3.12 -15.78
N LYS A 88 11.92 3.56 -17.03
CA LYS A 88 12.30 4.92 -17.42
C LYS A 88 11.15 5.88 -17.09
N MET A 89 11.30 6.61 -16.00
CA MET A 89 10.40 7.68 -15.57
C MET A 89 10.47 8.83 -16.58
N ILE A 90 9.42 9.04 -17.39
CA ILE A 90 9.35 10.16 -18.33
C ILE A 90 8.75 11.36 -17.58
N GLY A 91 9.60 12.29 -17.15
CA GLY A 91 9.17 13.64 -16.79
C GLY A 91 8.76 14.41 -18.05
N HIS A 92 7.52 14.89 -18.10
CA HIS A 92 7.11 15.85 -19.12
C HIS A 92 7.78 17.21 -18.84
N ASN A 93 8.81 17.54 -19.62
CA ASN A 93 9.37 18.88 -19.69
C ASN A 93 8.47 19.76 -20.57
N GLN A 94 7.79 20.74 -19.98
CA GLN A 94 7.51 22.00 -20.67
C GLN A 94 8.57 23.01 -20.27
N SER A 95 9.26 23.51 -21.28
CA SER A 95 10.35 24.47 -21.23
C SER A 95 9.96 25.79 -20.58
N ASN A 96 10.67 26.20 -19.53
CA ASN A 96 11.48 27.42 -19.54
C ASN A 96 12.39 27.52 -18.31
N GLY A 97 13.60 28.03 -18.55
CA GLY A 97 14.75 27.99 -17.66
C GLY A 97 14.53 28.41 -16.21
N ARG A 98 15.01 27.57 -15.29
CA ARG A 98 16.07 27.86 -14.31
C ARG A 98 16.39 26.55 -13.58
N SER A 99 17.68 26.22 -13.55
CA SER A 99 18.19 25.04 -12.87
C SER A 99 18.00 25.19 -11.36
N SER A 100 17.20 24.32 -10.76
CA SER A 100 17.07 24.19 -9.30
C SER A 100 17.15 22.70 -8.98
N SER A 101 18.33 22.24 -8.56
CA SER A 101 18.62 20.84 -8.22
C SER A 101 18.00 20.39 -6.88
N GLU A 102 16.86 20.96 -6.48
CA GLU A 102 16.19 20.68 -5.19
C GLU A 102 15.00 19.71 -5.34
N SER A 103 14.67 19.29 -6.58
CA SER A 103 13.50 18.45 -6.87
C SER A 103 13.72 16.94 -6.66
N SER A 104 14.96 16.45 -6.56
CA SER A 104 15.23 15.01 -6.42
C SER A 104 15.01 14.49 -4.99
N ASP A 105 15.24 15.35 -3.99
CA ASP A 105 15.30 14.92 -2.59
C ASP A 105 13.92 14.77 -1.93
N GLU A 106 12.89 15.42 -2.50
CA GLU A 106 11.49 15.30 -2.06
C GLU A 106 10.87 13.95 -2.45
N LEU A 107 11.34 13.33 -3.55
CA LEU A 107 10.79 12.08 -4.08
C LEU A 107 11.21 10.84 -3.28
N ASP A 108 12.21 10.95 -2.42
CA ASP A 108 12.73 9.84 -1.60
C ASP A 108 12.35 9.95 -0.12
N LYS A 109 11.48 10.90 0.25
CA LYS A 109 10.94 10.98 1.59
C LYS A 109 9.96 9.84 1.85
N TRP A 110 10.15 9.14 2.95
CA TRP A 110 9.25 8.10 3.43
C TRP A 110 8.51 8.63 4.66
N GLN A 111 7.18 8.56 4.63
CA GLN A 111 6.32 8.98 5.73
C GLN A 111 5.70 7.75 6.40
N SER A 112 5.77 7.68 7.73
CA SER A 112 5.06 6.65 8.48
C SER A 112 3.55 6.89 8.37
N ILE A 113 2.81 5.84 8.00
CA ILE A 113 1.35 5.85 7.92
C ILE A 113 0.81 4.59 8.58
N PHE A 114 -0.42 4.69 9.10
CA PHE A 114 -1.13 3.53 9.61
C PHE A 114 -2.05 2.98 8.51
N VAL A 115 -2.05 1.67 8.32
CA VAL A 115 -2.74 1.01 7.22
C VAL A 115 -3.65 -0.08 7.77
N ALA A 116 -4.82 -0.22 7.15
CA ALA A 116 -5.77 -1.28 7.44
C ALA A 116 -6.28 -1.95 6.16
N VAL A 117 -6.40 -3.27 6.18
CA VAL A 117 -7.09 -4.06 5.16
C VAL A 117 -8.31 -4.68 5.83
N THR A 118 -9.50 -4.37 5.31
CA THR A 118 -10.75 -5.02 5.71
C THR A 118 -11.08 -6.18 4.76
N ASP A 119 -12.27 -6.76 4.88
CA ASP A 119 -12.84 -7.66 3.89
C ASP A 119 -13.24 -6.95 2.58
N ARG A 120 -13.28 -5.61 2.55
CA ARG A 120 -13.80 -4.81 1.43
C ARG A 120 -12.82 -3.77 0.92
N GLU A 121 -11.99 -3.21 1.77
CA GLU A 121 -11.25 -1.97 1.50
C GLU A 121 -9.79 -2.04 1.97
N PHE A 122 -8.93 -1.34 1.24
CA PHE A 122 -7.59 -0.97 1.64
C PHE A 122 -7.60 0.51 2.07
N ARG A 123 -7.23 0.78 3.32
CA ARG A 123 -7.47 2.06 4.00
C ARG A 123 -6.16 2.61 4.59
N LEU A 124 -5.88 3.90 4.35
CA LEU A 124 -4.69 4.59 4.84
C LEU A 124 -5.05 5.74 5.78
N TYR A 125 -4.28 5.88 6.85
CA TYR A 125 -4.45 6.86 7.92
C TYR A 125 -3.13 7.54 8.24
N GLU A 126 -3.18 8.83 8.60
CA GLU A 126 -1.98 9.59 8.96
C GLU A 126 -1.35 9.04 10.25
N SER A 127 -2.19 8.53 11.15
CA SER A 127 -1.79 7.88 12.41
C SER A 127 -2.76 6.77 12.79
N ALA A 128 -2.41 5.99 13.83
CA ALA A 128 -3.28 4.92 14.33
C ALA A 128 -4.62 5.49 14.87
N PRO A 129 -5.79 5.09 14.33
CA PRO A 129 -7.06 5.63 14.78
C PRO A 129 -7.41 5.22 16.21
N TRP A 130 -7.78 6.19 17.06
CA TRP A 130 -8.08 5.97 18.48
C TRP A 130 -9.58 5.95 18.83
N SER A 131 -10.46 6.25 17.86
CA SER A 131 -11.93 6.22 18.05
C SER A 131 -12.64 5.61 16.85
N VAL A 132 -13.89 5.21 17.03
CA VAL A 132 -14.75 4.68 15.96
C VAL A 132 -14.92 5.70 14.82
N GLU A 133 -15.06 6.97 15.17
CA GLU A 133 -15.16 8.08 14.22
C GLU A 133 -13.86 8.27 13.43
N ALA A 134 -12.70 8.11 14.09
CA ALA A 134 -11.40 8.19 13.43
C ALA A 134 -11.20 7.02 12.46
N TRP A 135 -11.61 5.80 12.84
CA TRP A 135 -11.61 4.64 11.95
C TRP A 135 -12.46 4.86 10.70
N SER A 136 -13.52 5.66 10.80
CA SER A 136 -14.41 5.98 9.68
C SER A 136 -13.86 7.06 8.74
N ARG A 137 -12.71 7.66 9.05
CA ARG A 137 -12.09 8.75 8.28
C ARG A 137 -10.66 8.42 7.83
N PRO A 138 -10.45 7.39 6.98
CA PRO A 138 -9.18 7.25 6.27
C PRO A 138 -9.00 8.44 5.33
N PHE A 139 -7.75 8.89 5.13
CA PHE A 139 -7.47 9.93 4.14
C PHE A 139 -7.50 9.34 2.71
N GLU A 140 -7.23 8.04 2.57
CA GLU A 140 -7.39 7.29 1.32
C GLU A 140 -8.06 5.94 1.59
N CYS A 141 -9.07 5.62 0.79
CA CYS A 141 -9.81 4.37 0.87
C CYS A 141 -10.02 3.81 -0.53
N SER A 142 -9.56 2.58 -0.76
CA SER A 142 -9.64 1.92 -2.05
C SER A 142 -10.37 0.57 -1.93
N PRO A 143 -11.42 0.32 -2.72
CA PRO A 143 -12.07 -0.99 -2.74
C PRO A 143 -11.06 -2.09 -3.13
N LEU A 144 -11.08 -3.22 -2.42
CA LEU A 144 -10.19 -4.33 -2.72
C LEU A 144 -10.43 -4.92 -4.11
N VAL A 145 -11.68 -4.85 -4.59
CA VAL A 145 -12.07 -5.26 -5.95
C VAL A 145 -11.39 -4.48 -7.05
N THR A 146 -10.97 -3.23 -6.80
CA THR A 146 -10.20 -2.41 -7.74
C THR A 146 -8.74 -2.26 -7.32
N THR A 147 -8.29 -3.02 -6.32
CA THR A 147 -6.92 -2.96 -5.80
C THR A 147 -6.12 -4.17 -6.28
N ARG A 148 -4.82 -3.98 -6.54
CA ARG A 148 -3.89 -5.08 -6.83
C ARG A 148 -2.49 -4.79 -6.28
N LEU A 149 -1.79 -5.85 -5.90
CA LEU A 149 -0.35 -5.79 -5.66
C LEU A 149 0.37 -5.74 -7.02
N ALA A 150 1.09 -4.65 -7.31
CA ALA A 150 1.70 -4.37 -8.61
C ALA A 150 3.20 -4.73 -8.69
N GLY A 151 3.82 -5.05 -7.56
CA GLY A 151 5.20 -5.52 -7.47
C GLY A 151 5.74 -5.47 -6.04
N ALA A 152 6.74 -6.29 -5.76
CA ALA A 152 7.55 -6.25 -4.54
C ALA A 152 9.02 -6.37 -4.97
N GLY A 153 9.85 -5.37 -4.69
CA GLY A 153 11.26 -5.40 -5.10
C GLY A 153 11.91 -4.06 -5.45
N ASN A 154 13.25 -4.09 -5.45
CA ASN A 154 14.18 -2.96 -5.33
C ASN A 154 14.07 -1.90 -6.45
N THR A 155 13.77 -0.66 -6.10
CA THR A 155 13.96 0.50 -7.00
C THR A 155 15.26 1.28 -6.73
N SER A 156 16.09 0.86 -5.77
CA SER A 156 17.32 1.57 -5.39
C SER A 156 18.59 0.87 -5.88
N THR A 157 19.30 1.52 -6.79
CA THR A 157 20.64 1.17 -7.31
C THR A 157 21.80 1.61 -6.40
N VAL A 158 21.57 1.82 -5.11
CA VAL A 158 22.64 2.20 -4.17
C VAL A 158 22.57 1.31 -2.94
N GLY A 159 23.74 0.77 -2.58
CA GLY A 159 23.90 -0.40 -1.73
C GLY A 159 23.32 -0.35 -0.31
N SER A 160 23.17 -1.57 0.21
CA SER A 160 22.78 -1.98 1.57
C SER A 160 21.28 -2.25 1.79
N ASN A 161 21.02 -3.54 2.05
CA ASN A 161 19.81 -4.20 2.57
C ASN A 161 18.58 -4.25 1.65
N SER A 162 18.21 -5.49 1.30
CA SER A 162 16.97 -5.90 0.65
C SER A 162 15.81 -5.00 1.04
N SER A 163 15.35 -4.15 0.11
CA SER A 163 14.29 -3.19 0.44
C SER A 163 12.97 -3.95 0.55
N SER A 164 12.38 -3.90 1.73
CA SER A 164 11.06 -4.43 2.09
C SER A 164 9.93 -3.57 1.50
N VAL A 165 10.09 -3.18 0.24
CA VAL A 165 9.29 -2.23 -0.52
C VAL A 165 8.39 -2.95 -1.52
N PHE A 166 7.13 -2.54 -1.56
CA PHE A 166 6.11 -3.08 -2.45
C PHE A 166 5.18 -1.97 -2.96
N CYS A 167 4.49 -2.23 -4.06
CA CYS A 167 3.59 -1.28 -4.71
C CYS A 167 2.16 -1.83 -4.74
N VAL A 168 1.22 -1.04 -4.24
CA VAL A 168 -0.22 -1.32 -4.29
C VAL A 168 -0.85 -0.36 -5.29
N ARG A 169 -1.54 -0.88 -6.30
CA ARG A 169 -2.29 -0.10 -7.28
C ARG A 169 -3.77 -0.13 -6.96
N CYS A 170 -4.38 1.04 -6.91
CA CYS A 170 -5.78 1.21 -6.54
C CYS A 170 -6.53 1.91 -7.68
N GLY A 171 -7.61 1.29 -8.17
CA GLY A 171 -8.50 1.91 -9.14
C GLY A 171 -9.41 2.94 -8.46
N THR A 172 -9.43 4.15 -9.01
CA THR A 172 -10.22 5.30 -8.56
C THR A 172 -11.07 5.83 -9.73
N THR A 173 -11.99 6.75 -9.43
CA THR A 173 -12.78 7.45 -10.47
C THR A 173 -11.93 8.30 -11.41
N ARG A 174 -10.69 8.64 -11.01
CA ARG A 174 -9.74 9.44 -11.81
C ARG A 174 -8.66 8.58 -12.47
N GLY A 175 -8.77 7.25 -12.44
CA GLY A 175 -7.76 6.32 -12.95
C GLY A 175 -7.08 5.53 -11.85
N VAL A 176 -5.86 5.06 -12.09
CA VAL A 176 -5.14 4.17 -11.16
C VAL A 176 -4.09 4.95 -10.38
N VAL A 177 -4.15 4.87 -9.05
CA VAL A 177 -3.16 5.41 -8.12
C VAL A 177 -2.20 4.30 -7.69
N SER A 178 -0.92 4.62 -7.48
CA SER A 178 0.09 3.68 -6.98
C SER A 178 0.64 4.13 -5.63
N HIS A 179 0.60 3.26 -4.63
CA HIS A 179 1.21 3.47 -3.31
C HIS A 179 2.47 2.63 -3.20
N TRP A 180 3.61 3.29 -3.14
CA TRP A 180 4.88 2.65 -2.78
C TRP A 180 5.00 2.62 -1.26
N LEU A 181 5.02 1.40 -0.71
CA LEU A 181 4.97 1.11 0.71
C LEU A 181 6.19 0.30 1.12
N ARG A 182 6.74 0.60 2.29
CA ARG A 182 7.86 -0.11 2.91
C ARG A 182 7.43 -0.65 4.24
N SER A 183 7.79 -1.90 4.51
CA SER A 183 7.60 -2.56 5.81
C SER A 183 8.92 -2.68 6.57
N GLU A 184 8.89 -3.03 7.85
CA GLU A 184 10.11 -3.15 8.66
C GLU A 184 10.97 -4.37 8.27
N THR A 185 10.33 -5.49 7.89
CA THR A 185 11.01 -6.72 7.53
C THR A 185 10.45 -7.36 6.27
N ASN A 186 11.25 -8.22 5.61
CA ASN A 186 10.77 -9.06 4.51
C ASN A 186 9.61 -9.97 4.93
N ARG A 187 9.56 -10.39 6.21
CA ARG A 187 8.46 -11.19 6.75
C ARG A 187 7.17 -10.38 6.78
N ASP A 188 7.23 -9.13 7.22
CA ASP A 188 6.09 -8.22 7.25
C ASP A 188 5.61 -7.90 5.84
N MET A 189 6.53 -7.62 4.90
CA MET A 189 6.19 -7.43 3.48
C MET A 189 5.41 -8.63 2.93
N ALA A 190 5.89 -9.85 3.20
CA ALA A 190 5.23 -11.08 2.76
C ALA A 190 3.85 -11.26 3.41
N ALA A 191 3.68 -10.84 4.66
CA ALA A 191 2.38 -10.84 5.34
C ALA A 191 1.41 -9.86 4.70
N TRP A 192 1.82 -8.62 4.47
CA TRP A 192 1.04 -7.60 3.75
C TRP A 192 0.64 -8.06 2.34
N ALA A 193 1.61 -8.55 1.56
CA ALA A 193 1.37 -9.05 0.21
C ALA A 193 0.33 -10.18 0.19
N ARG A 194 0.45 -11.14 1.12
CA ARG A 194 -0.50 -12.26 1.22
C ARG A 194 -1.91 -11.78 1.54
N VAL A 195 -2.06 -10.90 2.53
CA VAL A 195 -3.38 -10.38 2.93
C VAL A 195 -4.01 -9.58 1.79
N LEU A 196 -3.25 -8.73 1.11
CA LEU A 196 -3.75 -7.93 -0.01
C LEU A 196 -4.22 -8.83 -1.16
N VAL A 197 -3.39 -9.78 -1.59
CA VAL A 197 -3.72 -10.70 -2.68
C VAL A 197 -4.97 -11.53 -2.33
N GLN A 198 -5.02 -12.09 -1.12
CA GLN A 198 -6.16 -12.88 -0.69
C GLN A 198 -7.43 -12.03 -0.54
N GLY A 199 -7.31 -10.83 0.03
CA GLY A 199 -8.41 -9.89 0.20
C GLY A 199 -9.02 -9.46 -1.13
N CYS A 200 -8.18 -9.08 -2.11
CA CYS A 200 -8.62 -8.76 -3.47
C CYS A 200 -9.35 -9.93 -4.13
N HIS A 201 -8.81 -11.15 -4.01
CA HIS A 201 -9.45 -12.35 -4.57
C HIS A 201 -10.81 -12.63 -3.92
N ASN A 202 -10.89 -12.57 -2.59
CA ASN A 202 -12.13 -12.76 -1.85
C ASN A 202 -13.18 -11.71 -2.22
N ALA A 203 -12.78 -10.43 -2.33
CA ALA A 203 -13.69 -9.35 -2.69
C ALA A 203 -14.28 -9.56 -4.09
N ILE A 204 -13.48 -10.02 -5.05
CA ILE A 204 -13.94 -10.37 -6.41
C ILE A 204 -14.90 -11.56 -6.38
N ILE A 205 -14.62 -12.60 -5.60
CA ILE A 205 -15.52 -13.75 -5.44
C ILE A 205 -16.86 -13.34 -4.82
N CYS A 206 -16.85 -12.41 -3.85
CA CYS A 206 -18.07 -11.93 -3.21
C CYS A 206 -18.93 -11.08 -4.16
N GLN A 207 -18.31 -10.19 -4.95
CA GLN A 207 -19.04 -9.32 -5.86
C GLN A 207 -19.46 -10.01 -7.17
N ARG A 208 -18.63 -10.93 -7.70
CA ARG A 208 -18.78 -11.73 -8.94
C ARG A 208 -18.92 -10.97 -10.24
N GLU A 209 -19.62 -9.84 -10.25
CA GLU A 209 -19.98 -9.09 -11.44
C GLU A 209 -19.77 -7.58 -11.26
N PHE A 210 -19.26 -6.96 -12.31
CA PHE A 210 -19.05 -5.53 -12.41
C PHE A 210 -19.68 -5.02 -13.69
N SER A 211 -20.35 -3.87 -13.62
CA SER A 211 -20.96 -3.24 -14.79
C SER A 211 -20.44 -1.82 -14.95
N PHE A 212 -19.98 -1.50 -16.14
CA PHE A 212 -19.39 -0.21 -16.49
C PHE A 212 -20.15 0.37 -17.67
N ARG A 213 -20.61 1.62 -17.54
CA ARG A 213 -21.09 2.38 -18.70
C ARG A 213 -19.88 2.80 -19.51
N CYS A 214 -19.90 2.51 -20.81
CA CYS A 214 -18.79 2.79 -21.70
C CYS A 214 -19.29 3.21 -23.10
N LEU A 215 -18.37 3.63 -23.95
CA LEU A 215 -18.62 3.84 -25.37
C LEU A 215 -17.92 2.75 -26.17
N TYR A 216 -18.65 2.10 -27.06
CA TYR A 216 -18.08 1.18 -28.03
C TYR A 216 -18.49 1.62 -29.43
N GLN A 217 -17.51 1.88 -30.30
CA GLN A 217 -17.74 2.41 -31.65
C GLN A 217 -18.64 3.67 -31.68
N GLY A 218 -18.49 4.54 -30.66
CA GLY A 218 -19.29 5.76 -30.53
C GLY A 218 -20.72 5.56 -30.01
N ARG A 219 -21.13 4.33 -29.70
CA ARG A 219 -22.44 4.02 -29.12
C ARG A 219 -22.33 3.84 -27.59
N PRO A 220 -23.28 4.39 -26.80
CA PRO A 220 -23.40 4.05 -25.39
C PRO A 220 -23.67 2.56 -25.23
N CYS A 221 -22.89 1.91 -24.38
CA CYS A 221 -23.01 0.49 -24.07
C CYS A 221 -22.75 0.27 -22.57
N GLN A 222 -23.03 -0.95 -22.11
CA GLN A 222 -22.67 -1.43 -20.78
C GLN A 222 -21.72 -2.63 -20.89
N LEU A 223 -20.48 -2.46 -20.46
CA LEU A 223 -19.53 -3.56 -20.30
C LEU A 223 -19.82 -4.25 -18.97
N ILE A 224 -20.19 -5.52 -19.04
CA ILE A 224 -20.32 -6.40 -17.89
C ILE A 224 -19.10 -7.31 -17.84
N VAL A 225 -18.45 -7.39 -16.67
CA VAL A 225 -17.35 -8.31 -16.39
C VAL A 225 -17.77 -9.21 -15.24
N HIS A 226 -17.91 -10.50 -15.51
CA HIS A 226 -18.30 -11.51 -14.55
C HIS A 226 -17.19 -12.55 -14.38
N LEU A 227 -16.88 -12.91 -13.14
CA LEU A 227 -15.78 -13.81 -12.78
C LEU A 227 -15.77 -15.12 -13.59
N ASP A 228 -16.92 -15.81 -13.65
CA ASP A 228 -17.01 -17.11 -14.34
C ASP A 228 -17.44 -17.01 -15.82
N ARG A 229 -18.16 -15.95 -16.21
CA ARG A 229 -18.78 -15.84 -17.54
C ARG A 229 -17.94 -15.01 -18.51
N GLY A 230 -16.85 -14.41 -18.04
CA GLY A 230 -16.02 -13.50 -18.83
C GLY A 230 -16.66 -12.13 -18.93
N PHE A 231 -16.53 -11.49 -20.09
CA PHE A 231 -17.08 -10.15 -20.31
C PHE A 231 -18.15 -10.17 -21.41
N THR A 232 -19.14 -9.29 -21.28
CA THR A 232 -20.22 -9.11 -22.25
C THR A 232 -20.45 -7.62 -22.42
N LEU A 233 -20.67 -7.20 -23.67
CA LEU A 233 -21.08 -5.84 -23.98
C LEU A 233 -22.58 -5.86 -24.28
N LEU A 234 -23.35 -5.07 -23.53
CA LEU A 234 -24.77 -4.85 -23.79
C LEU A 234 -24.95 -3.48 -24.43
N ASP A 235 -25.87 -3.41 -25.40
CA ASP A 235 -26.25 -2.19 -26.12
C ASP A 235 -27.36 -1.44 -25.40
#